data_AF-A0A517PRX8-F1
#
_entry.id   AF-A0A517PRX8-F1
#
_cell.length_a   1.000
_cell.length_b   1.000
_cell.length_c   1.000
_cell.angle_alpha   90.00
_cell.angle_beta   90.00
_cell.angle_gamma   90.00
#
_symmetry.space_group_name_H-M   'P 1'
#
loop_
_entity.id
_entity.type
_entity.pdbx_description
1 polymer ?
#
loop_
_entity_poly.entity_id
_entity_poly.type
_entity_poly.pdbx_seq_one_letter_code
_entity_poly.pdbx_strand_id
1 'polypeptide(L)'
;MGKGIFSKVSSWFTGKSRAQPDEKADSAMVGVTMDAQGRIYVDGKHQPHLEEKLKAQFQERVEPRAHHFQFAKYWLPHLALGNSVKFYDTFTGDDAQQSLEVLWNGVGTQLKNEEPLSAEGLALTSQEAGEWKVILISLPAPLVPNECHFVAAVLKPDQPTELRLFGLEKAAPNTDSAPETVLVEWNTEGRHTYSPAAAAASDAFIKRILQIVDSAEESITFVDLRPMGWFS
;
A
#
# COMPACT_ATOMS: atom_id res chain seq x y z
N MET A 1 -17.66 -47.57 21.18
CA MET A 1 -18.75 -47.64 22.18
C MET A 1 -18.13 -47.91 23.54
N GLY A 2 -18.10 -46.93 24.44
CA GLY A 2 -17.58 -47.09 25.80
C GLY A 2 -18.14 -45.97 26.67
N LYS A 3 -19.02 -46.34 27.59
CA LYS A 3 -19.82 -45.48 28.47
C LYS A 3 -18.93 -44.86 29.57
N GLY A 4 -19.24 -43.63 29.98
CA GLY A 4 -18.61 -42.96 31.11
C GLY A 4 -19.08 -43.46 32.48
N ILE A 5 -18.62 -42.79 33.55
CA ILE A 5 -19.25 -42.50 34.86
C ILE A 5 -18.16 -42.07 35.86
N PHE A 6 -18.35 -40.93 36.52
CA PHE A 6 -18.02 -40.53 37.92
C PHE A 6 -18.20 -39.00 37.97
N SER A 7 -19.30 -38.38 38.40
CA SER A 7 -20.08 -38.38 39.64
C SER A 7 -19.38 -37.80 40.89
N LYS A 8 -19.81 -36.57 41.20
CA LYS A 8 -20.13 -35.96 42.51
C LYS A 8 -18.99 -35.59 43.48
N VAL A 9 -18.95 -34.28 43.81
CA VAL A 9 -19.11 -33.81 45.20
C VAL A 9 -20.08 -32.62 45.24
N SER A 10 -21.03 -32.76 46.17
CA SER A 10 -22.05 -31.89 46.78
C SER A 10 -21.50 -30.60 47.44
N SER A 11 -22.23 -29.58 47.91
CA SER A 11 -23.60 -29.05 47.75
C SER A 11 -23.84 -28.01 48.90
N TRP A 12 -24.76 -27.04 48.71
CA TRP A 12 -25.51 -26.21 49.70
C TRP A 12 -24.99 -24.78 49.96
N PHE A 13 -25.76 -23.79 49.49
CA PHE A 13 -26.61 -23.00 50.40
C PHE A 13 -27.94 -22.66 49.72
N THR A 14 -29.01 -22.81 50.50
CA THR A 14 -30.41 -22.60 50.18
C THR A 14 -30.80 -21.13 50.23
N GLY A 15 -31.64 -20.69 49.29
CA GLY A 15 -32.34 -19.41 49.40
C GLY A 15 -33.30 -19.17 48.24
N LYS A 16 -34.52 -19.74 48.33
CA LYS A 16 -35.65 -19.31 47.50
C LYS A 16 -36.10 -17.92 47.92
N SER A 17 -36.29 -16.99 46.99
CA SER A 17 -37.57 -16.28 46.84
C SER A 17 -37.62 -15.41 45.58
N ARG A 18 -38.68 -15.66 44.80
CA ARG A 18 -39.46 -14.76 43.93
C ARG A 18 -38.85 -14.12 42.68
N ALA A 19 -39.60 -14.33 41.60
CA ALA A 19 -39.48 -13.71 40.30
C ALA A 19 -39.80 -12.21 40.30
N GLN A 20 -39.10 -11.47 39.44
CA GLN A 20 -39.62 -10.34 38.67
C GLN A 20 -38.93 -10.33 37.29
N PRO A 21 -39.66 -10.01 36.19
CA PRO A 21 -39.10 -10.00 34.85
C PRO A 21 -38.52 -8.63 34.46
N ASP A 22 -37.64 -8.69 33.46
CA ASP A 22 -37.23 -7.65 32.52
C ASP A 22 -36.55 -6.38 33.05
N GLU A 23 -35.27 -6.23 32.70
CA GLU A 23 -34.73 -4.92 32.34
C GLU A 23 -33.86 -5.05 31.09
N LYS A 24 -34.29 -4.33 30.05
CA LYS A 24 -33.68 -4.26 28.72
C LYS A 24 -32.27 -3.68 28.81
N ALA A 25 -31.33 -4.30 28.13
CA ALA A 25 -30.08 -3.63 27.77
C ALA A 25 -30.40 -2.60 26.67
N ASP A 26 -30.56 -1.33 27.06
CA ASP A 26 -30.56 -0.19 26.14
C ASP A 26 -29.16 -0.03 25.55
N SER A 27 -28.93 -0.60 24.37
CA SER A 27 -27.87 -0.15 23.47
C SER A 27 -28.36 1.13 22.80
N ALA A 28 -28.24 2.26 23.49
CA ALA A 28 -28.47 3.57 22.87
C ALA A 28 -27.44 3.77 21.74
N MET A 29 -27.90 3.62 20.50
CA MET A 29 -27.16 4.03 19.31
C MET A 29 -26.98 5.55 19.40
N VAL A 30 -25.74 5.97 19.64
CA VAL A 30 -25.32 7.37 19.68
C VAL A 30 -25.71 8.04 18.35
N GLY A 31 -26.64 8.99 18.40
CA GLY A 31 -27.21 9.61 17.19
C GLY A 31 -26.26 10.66 16.63
N VAL A 32 -25.64 10.38 15.48
CA VAL A 32 -24.78 11.34 14.78
C VAL A 32 -25.60 12.05 13.70
N THR A 33 -25.70 13.38 13.76
CA THR A 33 -26.35 14.22 12.75
C THR A 33 -25.39 15.28 12.22
N MET A 34 -25.59 15.75 10.99
CA MET A 34 -24.77 16.80 10.37
C MET A 34 -25.69 17.94 9.91
N ASP A 35 -25.35 19.20 10.23
CA ASP A 35 -26.14 20.35 9.78
C ASP A 35 -25.81 20.78 8.34
N ALA A 36 -26.57 21.75 7.82
CA ALA A 36 -26.40 22.29 6.48
C ALA A 36 -25.07 23.02 6.27
N GLN A 37 -24.30 23.27 7.33
CA GLN A 37 -22.96 23.86 7.30
C GLN A 37 -21.86 22.79 7.49
N GLY A 38 -22.22 21.50 7.53
CA GLY A 38 -21.30 20.38 7.68
C GLY A 38 -20.82 20.13 9.11
N ARG A 39 -21.45 20.72 10.14
CA ARG A 39 -21.07 20.48 11.53
C ARG A 39 -21.73 19.22 12.05
N ILE A 40 -20.98 18.41 12.78
CA ILE A 40 -21.44 17.12 13.29
C ILE A 40 -21.88 17.27 14.75
N TYR A 41 -23.06 16.73 15.04
CA TYR A 41 -23.67 16.70 16.35
C TYR A 41 -23.83 15.25 16.77
N VAL A 42 -23.55 15.01 18.04
CA VAL A 42 -23.83 13.73 18.69
C VAL A 42 -24.80 13.99 19.82
N ASP A 43 -25.98 13.36 19.78
CA ASP A 43 -27.08 13.59 20.73
C ASP A 43 -27.48 15.08 20.88
N GLY A 44 -27.36 15.84 19.79
CA GLY A 44 -27.73 17.26 19.73
C GLY A 44 -26.75 18.24 20.38
N LYS A 45 -25.56 17.79 20.82
CA LYS A 45 -24.51 18.68 21.35
C LYS A 45 -23.35 18.80 20.36
N HIS A 46 -22.91 20.04 20.12
CA HIS A 46 -21.68 20.34 19.39
C HIS A 46 -20.50 19.77 20.17
N GLN A 47 -19.67 18.94 19.52
CA GLN A 47 -18.50 18.32 20.14
C GLN A 47 -17.21 18.90 19.52
N PRO A 48 -16.69 20.02 20.05
CA PRO A 48 -15.54 20.72 19.45
C PRO A 48 -14.27 19.85 19.39
N HIS A 49 -14.10 18.92 20.33
CA HIS A 49 -12.97 17.97 20.33
C HIS A 49 -13.06 16.92 19.22
N LEU A 50 -14.27 16.61 18.72
CA LEU A 50 -14.50 15.72 17.58
C LEU A 50 -14.27 16.46 16.27
N GLU A 51 -14.64 17.75 16.20
CA GLU A 51 -14.26 18.62 15.08
C GLU A 51 -12.75 18.83 15.01
N GLU A 52 -12.05 19.00 16.14
CA GLU A 52 -10.59 19.07 16.16
C GLU A 52 -9.95 17.73 15.78
N LYS A 53 -10.49 16.59 16.25
CA LYS A 53 -10.04 15.27 15.81
C LYS A 53 -10.28 15.04 14.33
N LEU A 54 -11.45 15.40 13.81
CA LEU A 54 -11.77 15.29 12.38
C LEU A 54 -10.91 16.25 11.56
N LYS A 55 -10.72 17.51 11.98
CA LYS A 55 -9.79 18.45 11.33
C LYS A 55 -8.33 17.97 11.38
N ALA A 56 -7.91 17.33 12.47
CA ALA A 56 -6.61 16.69 12.56
C ALA A 56 -6.52 15.44 11.68
N GLN A 57 -7.62 14.70 11.51
CA GLN A 57 -7.72 13.52 10.65
C GLN A 57 -7.85 13.90 9.15
N PHE A 58 -8.37 15.09 8.87
CA PHE A 58 -8.37 15.79 7.59
C PHE A 58 -7.24 16.83 7.53
N GLN A 59 -6.10 16.58 8.19
CA GLN A 59 -4.86 17.28 7.86
C GLN A 59 -4.74 17.33 6.33
N GLU A 60 -4.54 18.53 5.78
CA GLU A 60 -4.43 18.75 4.33
C GLU A 60 -3.57 17.64 3.74
N ARG A 61 -4.19 16.78 2.92
CA ARG A 61 -3.45 15.71 2.26
C ARG A 61 -2.47 16.40 1.33
N VAL A 62 -1.19 16.32 1.67
CA VAL A 62 -0.14 16.81 0.79
C VAL A 62 -0.06 15.84 -0.37
N GLU A 63 -0.44 16.31 -1.55
CA GLU A 63 -0.39 15.52 -2.77
C GLU A 63 1.07 15.20 -3.15
N PRO A 64 1.33 13.99 -3.70
CA PRO A 64 2.65 13.64 -4.20
C PRO A 64 3.03 14.56 -5.36
N ARG A 65 4.33 14.87 -5.48
CA ARG A 65 4.86 15.64 -6.61
C ARG A 65 4.49 14.91 -7.90
N ALA A 66 3.84 15.59 -8.86
CA ALA A 66 3.25 14.87 -9.99
C ALA A 66 4.31 14.18 -10.84
N HIS A 67 5.52 14.75 -10.96
CA HIS A 67 6.63 14.09 -11.65
C HIS A 67 6.97 12.73 -11.04
N HIS A 68 7.17 12.68 -9.74
CA HIS A 68 7.47 11.46 -9.02
C HIS A 68 6.34 10.42 -9.18
N PHE A 69 5.11 10.88 -8.94
CA PHE A 69 3.91 10.06 -9.02
C PHE A 69 3.67 9.48 -10.42
N GLN A 70 3.74 10.31 -11.45
CA GLN A 70 3.52 9.91 -12.85
C GLN A 70 4.60 8.94 -13.32
N PHE A 71 5.87 9.22 -13.02
CA PHE A 71 6.97 8.36 -13.39
C PHE A 71 6.82 6.96 -12.77
N ALA A 72 6.68 6.90 -11.45
CA ALA A 72 6.70 5.63 -10.72
C ALA A 72 5.41 4.83 -10.87
N LYS A 73 4.24 5.48 -10.92
CA LYS A 73 2.93 4.80 -10.85
C LYS A 73 2.20 4.66 -12.19
N TYR A 74 2.66 5.33 -13.24
CA TYR A 74 2.04 5.23 -14.57
C TYR A 74 3.04 4.82 -15.63
N TRP A 75 4.11 5.60 -15.81
CA TRP A 75 5.08 5.36 -16.89
C TRP A 75 5.85 4.06 -16.72
N LEU A 76 6.45 3.83 -15.55
CA LEU A 76 7.18 2.57 -15.30
C LEU A 76 6.27 1.33 -15.43
N PRO A 77 5.08 1.27 -14.81
CA PRO A 77 4.14 0.17 -15.05
C PRO A 77 3.77 -0.02 -16.51
N HIS A 78 3.45 1.07 -17.23
CA HIS A 78 3.05 0.98 -18.64
C HIS A 78 4.16 0.40 -19.52
N LEU A 79 5.41 0.82 -19.30
CA LEU A 79 6.56 0.29 -20.03
C LEU A 79 6.86 -1.16 -19.66
N ALA A 80 6.91 -1.46 -18.37
CA ALA A 80 7.30 -2.77 -17.86
C ALA A 80 6.28 -3.86 -18.21
N LEU A 81 4.98 -3.56 -18.06
CA LEU A 81 3.91 -4.55 -18.26
C LEU A 81 3.38 -4.54 -19.70
N GLY A 82 3.52 -3.43 -20.43
CA GLY A 82 3.08 -3.31 -21.82
C GLY A 82 4.04 -3.96 -22.82
N ASN A 83 5.34 -3.99 -22.52
CA ASN A 83 6.34 -4.70 -23.31
C ASN A 83 7.52 -5.11 -22.43
N SER A 84 7.32 -6.16 -21.63
CA SER A 84 8.30 -6.60 -20.63
C SER A 84 9.62 -7.07 -21.22
N VAL A 85 9.62 -7.66 -22.43
CA VAL A 85 10.85 -8.04 -23.15
C VAL A 85 11.69 -6.79 -23.43
N LYS A 86 11.10 -5.77 -24.05
CA LYS A 86 11.80 -4.52 -24.35
C LYS A 86 12.24 -3.82 -23.06
N PHE A 87 11.41 -3.83 -22.02
CA PHE A 87 11.77 -3.27 -20.72
C PHE A 87 13.02 -3.97 -20.15
N TYR A 88 13.02 -5.30 -20.12
CA TYR A 88 14.14 -6.11 -19.66
C TYR A 88 15.42 -5.82 -20.44
N ASP A 89 15.36 -5.85 -21.78
CA ASP A 89 16.52 -5.58 -22.64
C ASP A 89 17.08 -4.17 -22.41
N THR A 90 16.19 -3.17 -22.28
CA THR A 90 16.58 -1.77 -22.07
C THR A 90 17.28 -1.59 -20.72
N PHE A 91 16.72 -2.16 -19.66
CA PHE A 91 17.16 -1.89 -18.28
C PHE A 91 18.14 -2.93 -17.74
N THR A 92 18.65 -3.82 -18.59
CA THR A 92 19.80 -4.68 -18.30
C THR A 92 20.99 -4.44 -19.24
N GLY A 93 20.81 -3.59 -20.27
CA GLY A 93 21.88 -3.20 -21.19
C GLY A 93 22.85 -2.16 -20.61
N ASP A 94 23.94 -1.91 -21.34
CA ASP A 94 25.03 -1.02 -20.91
C ASP A 94 24.56 0.44 -20.69
N ASP A 95 23.57 0.90 -21.46
CA ASP A 95 23.02 2.26 -21.39
C ASP A 95 21.78 2.37 -20.46
N ALA A 96 21.55 1.38 -19.58
CA ALA A 96 20.33 1.30 -18.77
C ALA A 96 20.10 2.54 -17.89
N GLN A 97 21.14 3.04 -17.21
CA GLN A 97 21.05 4.24 -16.37
C GLN A 97 20.72 5.49 -17.20
N GLN A 98 21.39 5.67 -18.35
CA GLN A 98 21.12 6.80 -19.24
C GLN A 98 19.68 6.74 -19.78
N SER A 99 19.21 5.54 -20.14
CA SER A 99 17.83 5.32 -20.59
C SER A 99 16.81 5.67 -19.51
N LEU A 100 17.11 5.34 -18.24
CA LEU A 100 16.28 5.70 -17.09
C LEU A 100 16.19 7.22 -16.91
N GLU A 101 17.31 7.93 -16.99
CA GLU A 101 17.35 9.40 -16.88
C GLU A 101 16.62 10.10 -18.02
N VAL A 102 16.76 9.60 -19.26
CA VAL A 102 16.01 10.11 -20.42
C VAL A 102 14.51 9.94 -20.19
N LEU A 103 14.07 8.78 -19.69
CA LEU A 103 12.67 8.55 -19.37
C LEU A 103 12.18 9.51 -18.29
N TRP A 104 12.93 9.65 -17.19
CA TRP A 104 12.59 10.57 -16.10
C TRP A 104 12.42 12.00 -16.62
N ASN A 105 13.43 12.54 -17.29
CA ASN A 105 13.37 13.88 -17.84
C ASN A 105 12.23 14.03 -18.85
N GLY A 106 11.98 13.00 -19.67
CA GLY A 106 10.85 12.95 -20.58
C GLY A 106 9.50 13.13 -19.88
N VAL A 107 9.26 12.43 -18.78
CA VAL A 107 8.03 12.61 -17.97
C VAL A 107 7.95 14.04 -17.43
N GLY A 108 9.03 14.56 -16.86
CA GLY A 108 9.08 15.93 -16.32
C GLY A 108 8.69 16.99 -17.34
N THR A 109 9.10 16.85 -18.60
CA THR A 109 8.77 17.81 -19.67
C THR A 109 7.29 17.79 -20.10
N GLN A 110 6.56 16.72 -19.81
CA GLN A 110 5.14 16.59 -20.19
C GLN A 110 4.19 17.21 -19.16
N LEU A 111 4.69 17.52 -17.96
CA LEU A 111 3.89 18.08 -16.88
C LEU A 111 3.73 19.57 -17.08
N LYS A 112 2.49 19.98 -17.34
CA LYS A 112 2.15 21.39 -17.50
C LYS A 112 2.13 22.06 -16.13
N ASN A 113 2.83 23.19 -16.01
CA ASN A 113 2.82 24.06 -14.83
C ASN A 113 3.47 23.46 -13.56
N GLU A 114 4.26 22.40 -13.70
CA GLU A 114 5.10 21.90 -12.60
C GLU A 114 6.58 21.99 -12.97
N GLU A 115 7.42 22.30 -11.99
CA GLU A 115 8.86 22.29 -12.18
C GLU A 115 9.36 20.85 -12.31
N PRO A 116 10.14 20.51 -13.35
CA PRO A 116 10.76 19.21 -13.45
C PRO A 116 11.66 18.94 -12.25
N LEU A 117 11.37 17.84 -11.54
CA LEU A 117 12.26 17.35 -10.49
C LEU A 117 13.62 16.90 -11.03
N SER A 118 14.68 17.22 -10.27
CA SER A 118 16.03 16.68 -10.46
C SER A 118 16.03 15.15 -10.46
N ALA A 119 16.93 14.56 -11.25
CA ALA A 119 17.22 13.12 -11.23
C ALA A 119 18.13 12.71 -10.05
N GLU A 120 18.46 13.62 -9.13
CA GLU A 120 19.24 13.29 -7.95
C GLU A 120 18.58 12.18 -7.11
N GLY A 121 19.32 11.09 -6.87
CA GLY A 121 18.81 9.89 -6.21
C GLY A 121 18.17 8.86 -7.15
N LEU A 122 17.98 9.20 -8.43
CA LEU A 122 17.53 8.26 -9.46
C LEU A 122 18.69 7.33 -9.84
N ALA A 123 18.56 6.05 -9.54
CA ALA A 123 19.59 5.07 -9.84
C ALA A 123 18.99 3.73 -10.23
N LEU A 124 19.67 3.05 -11.15
CA LEU A 124 19.33 1.70 -11.58
C LEU A 124 20.40 0.71 -11.14
N THR A 125 19.95 -0.40 -10.57
CA THR A 125 20.80 -1.57 -10.33
C THR A 125 20.08 -2.81 -10.82
N SER A 126 20.84 -3.83 -11.23
CA SER A 126 20.26 -5.13 -11.49
C SER A 126 21.11 -6.22 -10.87
N GLN A 127 20.46 -7.26 -10.34
CA GLN A 127 21.14 -8.37 -9.71
C GLN A 127 20.41 -9.69 -9.95
N GLU A 128 21.17 -10.77 -9.94
CA GLU A 128 20.62 -12.13 -9.92
C GLU A 128 20.31 -12.53 -8.47
N ALA A 129 19.18 -13.19 -8.25
CA ALA A 129 18.76 -13.74 -6.97
C ALA A 129 18.14 -15.12 -7.18
N GLY A 130 18.98 -16.16 -7.25
CA GLY A 130 18.54 -17.50 -7.61
C GLY A 130 18.18 -17.58 -9.09
N GLU A 131 16.93 -17.96 -9.39
CA GLU A 131 16.39 -17.97 -10.76
C GLU A 131 15.79 -16.62 -11.20
N TRP A 132 15.73 -15.67 -10.27
CA TRP A 132 15.12 -14.36 -10.50
C TRP A 132 16.17 -13.32 -10.89
N LYS A 133 15.87 -12.53 -11.92
CA LYS A 133 16.48 -11.23 -12.15
C LYS A 133 15.67 -10.18 -11.41
N VAL A 134 16.35 -9.32 -10.67
CA VAL A 134 15.76 -8.12 -10.06
C VAL A 134 16.38 -6.88 -10.67
N ILE A 135 15.56 -6.05 -11.31
CA ILE A 135 15.93 -4.70 -11.76
C ILE A 135 15.34 -3.74 -10.74
N LEU A 136 16.20 -3.10 -9.94
CA LEU A 136 15.81 -2.16 -8.89
C LEU A 136 16.09 -0.72 -9.36
N ILE A 137 15.04 0.09 -9.35
CA ILE A 137 15.09 1.52 -9.58
C ILE A 137 14.93 2.22 -8.22
N SER A 138 15.94 2.96 -7.81
CA SER A 138 15.86 3.93 -6.71
C SER A 138 15.34 5.25 -7.26
N LEU A 139 14.37 5.85 -6.57
CA LEU A 139 13.77 7.12 -6.99
C LEU A 139 14.35 8.27 -6.14
N PRO A 140 14.25 9.52 -6.62
CA PRO A 140 14.48 10.69 -5.78
C PRO A 140 13.69 10.57 -4.47
N ALA A 141 14.33 10.98 -3.37
CA ALA A 141 13.80 10.75 -2.02
C ALA A 141 12.33 11.20 -1.90
N PRO A 142 11.42 10.33 -1.41
CA PRO A 142 10.03 10.68 -1.26
C PRO A 142 9.84 11.64 -0.09
N LEU A 143 9.06 12.70 -0.30
CA LEU A 143 8.77 13.74 0.68
C LEU A 143 7.44 13.49 1.38
N VAL A 144 6.46 12.97 0.65
CA VAL A 144 5.07 12.82 1.11
C VAL A 144 4.54 11.41 0.84
N PRO A 145 3.45 11.00 1.51
CA PRO A 145 2.86 9.69 1.29
C PRO A 145 2.52 9.44 -0.18
N ASN A 146 2.54 8.17 -0.58
CA ASN A 146 2.34 7.71 -1.96
C ASN A 146 3.50 7.97 -2.94
N GLU A 147 4.57 8.68 -2.56
CA GLU A 147 5.79 8.72 -3.37
C GLU A 147 6.64 7.48 -3.14
N CYS A 148 7.22 6.90 -4.19
CA CYS A 148 8.04 5.69 -4.09
C CYS A 148 9.47 5.97 -3.59
N HIS A 149 9.98 5.13 -2.70
CA HIS A 149 11.40 4.96 -2.46
C HIS A 149 12.06 4.16 -3.60
N PHE A 150 11.42 3.04 -3.95
CA PHE A 150 11.93 2.08 -4.92
C PHE A 150 10.82 1.56 -5.82
N VAL A 151 11.19 1.16 -7.04
CA VAL A 151 10.40 0.30 -7.93
C VAL A 151 11.28 -0.87 -8.35
N ALA A 152 10.75 -2.09 -8.33
CA ALA A 152 11.50 -3.28 -8.71
C ALA A 152 10.70 -4.11 -9.73
N ALA A 153 11.34 -4.44 -10.85
CA ALA A 153 10.86 -5.49 -11.75
C ALA A 153 11.55 -6.81 -11.39
N VAL A 154 10.76 -7.87 -11.27
CA VAL A 154 11.21 -9.24 -10.98
C VAL A 154 10.71 -10.16 -12.06
N LEU A 155 11.61 -10.93 -12.66
CA LEU A 155 11.30 -11.87 -13.74
C LEU A 155 12.33 -13.01 -13.76
N LYS A 156 12.03 -14.10 -14.47
CA LYS A 156 13.06 -15.08 -14.85
C LYS A 156 13.65 -14.66 -16.21
N PRO A 157 14.99 -14.61 -16.39
CA PRO A 157 15.59 -14.15 -17.65
C PRO A 157 15.13 -14.91 -18.90
N ASP A 158 14.76 -16.19 -18.77
CA ASP A 158 14.23 -17.03 -19.84
C ASP A 158 12.73 -16.80 -20.11
N GLN A 159 12.03 -16.13 -19.20
CA GLN A 159 10.59 -15.85 -19.25
C GLN A 159 10.30 -14.37 -18.91
N PRO A 160 10.86 -13.41 -19.67
CA PRO A 160 10.66 -11.99 -19.41
C PRO A 160 9.20 -11.53 -19.53
N THR A 161 8.33 -12.31 -20.18
CA THR A 161 6.88 -12.07 -20.26
C THR A 161 6.15 -12.26 -18.93
N GLU A 162 6.77 -12.92 -17.94
CA GLU A 162 6.21 -13.14 -16.60
C GLU A 162 6.68 -12.09 -15.58
N LEU A 163 7.11 -10.91 -16.07
CA LEU A 163 7.57 -9.81 -15.23
C LEU A 163 6.49 -9.38 -14.23
N ARG A 164 6.88 -9.27 -12.97
CA ARG A 164 6.10 -8.68 -11.87
C ARG A 164 6.74 -7.36 -11.46
N LEU A 165 5.93 -6.33 -11.21
CA LEU A 165 6.41 -4.99 -10.91
C LEU A 165 5.93 -4.54 -9.53
N PHE A 166 6.88 -4.24 -8.65
CA PHE A 166 6.63 -3.86 -7.27
C PHE A 166 7.07 -2.42 -6.99
N GLY A 167 6.42 -1.77 -6.03
CA GLY A 167 6.79 -0.45 -5.52
C GLY A 167 6.86 -0.44 -4.00
N LEU A 168 7.82 0.31 -3.46
CA LEU A 168 7.87 0.63 -2.04
C LEU A 168 7.54 2.10 -1.86
N GLU A 169 6.31 2.40 -1.47
CA GLU A 169 5.80 3.76 -1.29
C GLU A 169 6.09 4.26 0.13
N LYS A 170 6.27 5.56 0.31
CA LYS A 170 6.25 6.21 1.63
C LYS A 170 4.83 6.15 2.19
N ALA A 171 4.69 5.68 3.42
CA ALA A 171 3.42 5.64 4.12
C ALA A 171 3.09 7.00 4.77
N ALA A 172 1.80 7.23 5.05
CA ALA A 172 1.39 8.28 5.96
C ALA A 172 1.92 7.96 7.38
N PRO A 173 2.35 8.97 8.15
CA PRO A 173 2.74 8.76 9.55
C PRO A 173 1.57 8.09 10.29
N ASN A 174 1.81 6.92 10.88
CA ASN A 174 0.87 6.29 11.81
C ASN A 174 1.46 6.41 13.22
N THR A 175 0.62 6.70 14.22
CA THR A 175 1.07 6.99 15.59
C THR A 175 1.73 5.80 16.29
N ASP A 176 1.56 4.59 15.75
CA ASP A 176 1.92 3.34 16.42
C ASP A 176 3.03 2.57 15.66
N SER A 177 4.23 3.13 15.54
CA SER A 177 5.51 2.42 15.24
C SER A 177 5.58 1.50 14.01
N ALA A 178 4.56 1.48 13.15
CA ALA A 178 4.49 0.66 11.97
C ALA A 178 5.51 1.14 10.92
N PRO A 179 6.01 0.26 10.03
CA PRO A 179 6.93 0.65 8.98
C PRO A 179 6.35 1.82 8.17
N GLU A 180 7.16 2.85 7.94
CA GLU A 180 6.81 4.07 7.19
C GLU A 180 6.68 3.83 5.68
N THR A 181 6.37 2.61 5.27
CA THR A 181 6.32 2.19 3.87
C THR A 181 5.06 1.39 3.55
N VAL A 182 4.64 1.40 2.29
CA VAL A 182 3.57 0.57 1.74
C VAL A 182 4.13 -0.22 0.57
N LEU A 183 3.98 -1.54 0.61
CA LEU A 183 4.43 -2.43 -0.47
C LEU A 183 3.29 -2.69 -1.43
N VAL A 184 3.55 -2.51 -2.72
CA VAL A 184 2.55 -2.61 -3.78
C VAL A 184 3.06 -3.42 -4.94
N GLU A 185 2.15 -3.98 -5.71
CA GLU A 185 2.42 -4.59 -7.01
C GLU A 185 1.43 -4.07 -8.04
N TRP A 186 1.91 -3.78 -9.23
CA TRP A 186 1.08 -3.47 -10.39
C TRP A 186 1.06 -4.64 -11.35
N ASN A 187 -0.13 -4.92 -11.88
CA ASN A 187 -0.33 -5.78 -13.04
C ASN A 187 -1.20 -5.05 -14.08
N THR A 188 -1.56 -5.73 -15.17
CA THR A 188 -2.36 -5.15 -16.25
C THR A 188 -3.81 -4.86 -15.85
N GLU A 189 -4.29 -5.38 -14.72
CA GLU A 189 -5.64 -5.12 -14.21
C GLU A 189 -5.66 -4.01 -13.17
N GLY A 190 -4.64 -3.93 -12.32
CA GLY A 190 -4.59 -2.91 -11.30
C GLY A 190 -3.45 -3.02 -10.31
N ARG A 191 -3.74 -2.65 -9.05
CA ARG A 191 -2.75 -2.50 -7.98
C ARG A 191 -3.11 -3.36 -6.76
N HIS A 192 -2.20 -4.24 -6.39
CA HIS A 192 -2.23 -4.99 -5.14
C HIS A 192 -1.46 -4.25 -4.05
N THR A 193 -1.90 -4.38 -2.80
CA THR A 193 -1.18 -3.88 -1.62
C THR A 193 -0.87 -5.05 -0.68
N TYR A 194 0.38 -5.13 -0.22
CA TYR A 194 0.86 -6.15 0.70
C TYR A 194 1.23 -5.55 2.06
N SER A 195 1.34 -6.41 3.07
CA SER A 195 1.88 -5.99 4.37
C SER A 195 3.35 -5.56 4.19
N PRO A 196 3.70 -4.31 4.52
CA PRO A 196 5.09 -3.87 4.52
C PRO A 196 5.83 -4.62 5.63
N ALA A 197 6.92 -5.30 5.26
CA ALA A 197 7.82 -5.95 6.22
C ALA A 197 9.21 -5.31 6.23
N ALA A 198 9.40 -4.21 5.50
CA ALA A 198 10.71 -3.65 5.21
C ALA A 198 10.80 -2.16 5.59
N ALA A 199 11.91 -1.79 6.22
CA ALA A 199 12.38 -0.41 6.23
C ALA A 199 12.64 0.06 4.78
N ALA A 200 12.75 1.37 4.56
CA ALA A 200 13.09 1.95 3.27
C ALA A 200 14.57 1.70 2.88
N ALA A 201 14.94 0.43 2.71
CA ALA A 201 16.26 -0.06 2.34
C ALA A 201 16.14 -1.07 1.20
N SER A 202 17.03 -0.99 0.21
CA SER A 202 17.02 -1.81 -1.00
C SER A 202 16.99 -3.32 -0.68
N ASP A 203 17.87 -3.78 0.20
CA ASP A 203 18.02 -5.22 0.46
C ASP A 203 16.80 -5.80 1.19
N ALA A 204 16.20 -5.02 2.10
CA ALA A 204 14.98 -5.41 2.79
C ALA A 204 13.79 -5.47 1.82
N PHE A 205 13.72 -4.53 0.88
CA PHE A 205 12.71 -4.51 -0.16
C PHE A 205 12.86 -5.70 -1.12
N ILE A 206 14.06 -5.94 -1.65
CA ILE A 206 14.34 -7.08 -2.56
C ILE A 206 14.04 -8.41 -1.86
N LYS A 207 14.47 -8.58 -0.61
CA LYS A 207 14.15 -9.78 0.16
C LYS A 207 12.64 -10.00 0.28
N ARG A 208 11.88 -8.93 0.51
CA ARG A 208 10.42 -9.03 0.70
C ARG A 208 9.69 -9.35 -0.60
N ILE A 209 10.07 -8.76 -1.73
CA ILE A 209 9.44 -9.10 -3.02
C ILE A 209 9.72 -10.55 -3.41
N LEU A 210 10.93 -11.06 -3.18
CA LEU A 210 11.26 -12.45 -3.47
C LEU A 210 10.44 -13.43 -2.62
N GLN A 211 10.18 -13.09 -1.35
CA GLN A 211 9.27 -13.89 -0.51
C GLN A 211 7.86 -13.97 -1.13
N ILE A 212 7.30 -12.84 -1.58
CA ILE A 212 5.97 -12.80 -2.21
C ILE A 212 5.95 -13.61 -3.50
N VAL A 213 7.02 -13.51 -4.29
CA VAL A 213 7.16 -14.25 -5.55
C VAL A 213 7.25 -15.75 -5.31
N ASP A 214 7.96 -16.18 -4.28
CA ASP A 214 8.13 -17.60 -3.96
C ASP A 214 6.93 -18.20 -3.19
N SER A 215 6.22 -17.41 -2.38
CA SER A 215 5.19 -17.92 -1.46
C SER A 215 3.75 -17.78 -1.95
N ALA A 216 3.52 -17.21 -3.13
CA ALA A 216 2.19 -16.89 -3.66
C ALA A 216 1.28 -16.20 -2.62
N GLU A 217 1.83 -15.25 -1.87
CA GLU A 217 1.11 -14.52 -0.82
C GLU A 217 -0.08 -13.75 -1.39
N GLU A 218 -1.23 -13.80 -0.70
CA GLU A 218 -2.39 -12.99 -1.06
C GLU A 218 -2.21 -11.53 -0.63
N SER A 219 -2.56 -10.60 -1.52
CA SER A 219 -2.58 -9.18 -1.21
C SER A 219 -3.67 -8.83 -0.19
N ILE A 220 -3.42 -7.84 0.68
CA ILE A 220 -4.42 -7.32 1.62
C ILE A 220 -5.56 -6.62 0.87
N THR A 221 -5.21 -5.84 -0.16
CA THR A 221 -6.18 -5.11 -0.97
C THR A 221 -5.80 -5.19 -2.44
N PHE A 222 -6.83 -5.14 -3.29
CA PHE A 222 -6.70 -4.98 -4.72
C PHE A 222 -7.57 -3.81 -5.18
N VAL A 223 -7.02 -2.97 -6.05
CA VAL A 223 -7.72 -1.87 -6.70
C VAL A 223 -7.68 -2.11 -8.20
N ASP A 224 -8.84 -2.34 -8.80
CA ASP A 224 -9.00 -2.45 -10.26
C ASP A 224 -8.82 -1.07 -10.90
N LEU A 225 -7.81 -0.94 -11.76
CA LEU A 225 -7.49 0.33 -12.42
C LEU A 225 -8.09 0.40 -13.84
N ARG A 226 -8.63 -0.69 -14.39
CA ARG A 226 -9.21 -0.72 -15.75
C ARG A 226 -10.30 0.32 -15.98
N PRO A 227 -11.21 0.60 -15.01
CA PRO A 227 -12.20 1.68 -15.17
C PRO A 227 -11.59 3.08 -15.36
N MET A 228 -10.31 3.26 -15.03
CA MET A 228 -9.57 4.51 -15.22
C MET A 228 -8.76 4.54 -16.52
N GLY A 229 -8.97 3.59 -17.41
CA GLY A 229 -8.24 3.47 -18.68
C GLY A 229 -6.88 2.79 -18.56
N TRP A 230 -6.66 2.00 -17.50
CA TRP A 230 -5.43 1.25 -17.30
C TRP A 230 -5.27 0.16 -18.38
N PHE A 231 -4.29 0.31 -19.26
CA PHE A 231 -4.00 -0.58 -20.40
C PHE A 231 -5.18 -0.82 -21.37
N SER A 232 -6.16 0.10 -21.43
CA SER A 232 -7.30 0.06 -22.37
C SER A 232 -7.03 0.77 -23.69
#